data_AF-A0A1G9MJK0-F1
#
_entry.id   AF-A0A1G9MJK0-F1
#
_cell.length_a   1.000
_cell.length_b   1.000
_cell.length_c   1.000
_cell.angle_alpha   90.00
_cell.angle_beta   90.00
_cell.angle_gamma   90.00
#
_symmetry.space_group_name_H-M   'P 1'
#
loop_
_entity.id
_entity.type
_entity.pdbx_description
1 polymer ?
#
loop_
_entity_poly.entity_id
_entity_poly.type
_entity_poly.pdbx_seq_one_letter_code
_entity_poly.pdbx_strand_id
1 'polypeptide(L)'
;MFSKVDVGRCGDHGRPGCGRMVRWTKTEAGKWLAVDLQPDPGGNTAVRKDLHGVLRSRRVTKDQPIAPHEKLMMPHTATCPGPRKRKKEEPPPRPRPRPRAGELYERLGVDQAATQQDIKTAYRRLARELHPDKNPGDSAAAERFKGVTEAYDVLSNSERRHMYDLSGRPPRAR
;
A
#
# COMPACT_ATOMS: atom_id res chain seq x y z
N MET A 1 7.92 9.85 41.24
CA MET A 1 7.58 11.07 40.48
C MET A 1 8.33 11.06 39.15
N PHE A 2 7.70 11.45 38.04
CA PHE A 2 8.33 11.49 36.71
C PHE A 2 9.11 12.81 36.53
N SER A 3 10.29 12.75 35.91
CA SER A 3 11.19 13.90 35.77
C SER A 3 10.82 14.77 34.55
N LYS A 4 11.12 16.07 34.57
CA LYS A 4 10.85 17.03 33.47
C LYS A 4 11.66 16.77 32.18
N VAL A 5 12.62 15.84 32.21
CA VAL A 5 13.57 15.60 31.11
C VAL A 5 12.99 14.72 29.99
N ASP A 6 11.93 13.96 30.28
CA ASP A 6 11.35 12.99 29.35
C ASP A 6 10.19 13.56 28.49
N VAL A 7 9.94 14.87 28.60
CA VAL A 7 8.85 15.57 27.91
C VAL A 7 9.42 16.33 26.71
N GLY A 8 8.89 16.07 25.53
CA GLY A 8 9.25 16.76 24.29
C GLY A 8 8.00 17.11 23.48
N ARG A 9 8.18 17.53 22.23
CA ARG A 9 7.09 17.78 21.28
C ARG A 9 6.90 16.60 20.35
N CYS A 10 5.65 16.34 19.99
CA CYS A 10 5.32 15.42 18.92
C CYS A 10 5.96 15.94 17.63
N GLY A 11 6.97 15.22 17.15
CA GLY A 11 7.75 15.57 15.98
C GLY A 11 9.27 15.53 16.24
N ASP A 12 9.66 15.60 17.52
CA ASP A 12 11.04 15.35 17.93
C ASP A 12 11.47 13.93 17.51
N HIS A 13 12.77 13.72 17.34
CA HIS A 13 13.35 12.47 16.78
C HIS A 13 12.96 12.16 15.31
N GLY A 14 12.78 13.19 14.48
CA GLY A 14 12.69 13.05 13.02
C GLY A 14 11.36 12.49 12.51
N ARG A 15 10.28 12.65 13.29
CA ARG A 15 8.93 12.24 12.89
C ARG A 15 8.12 13.48 12.51
N PRO A 16 7.23 13.43 11.51
CA PRO A 16 6.19 14.45 11.40
C PRO A 16 5.29 14.32 12.62
N GLY A 17 4.93 15.46 13.19
CA GLY A 17 4.16 15.50 14.42
C GLY A 17 3.32 16.76 14.50
N CYS A 18 2.38 16.75 15.43
CA CYS A 18 1.45 17.85 15.62
C CYS A 18 2.01 18.98 16.52
N GLY A 19 3.22 18.84 17.05
CA GLY A 19 3.82 19.80 17.98
C GLY A 19 3.27 19.79 19.41
N ARG A 20 2.25 18.98 19.72
CA ARG A 20 1.74 18.81 21.11
C ARG A 20 2.83 18.24 22.02
N MET A 21 2.77 18.58 23.31
CA MET A 21 3.68 18.00 24.28
C MET A 21 3.36 16.52 24.51
N VAL A 22 4.40 15.70 24.43
CA VAL A 22 4.36 14.25 24.58
C VAL A 22 5.45 13.80 25.52
N ARG A 23 5.27 12.63 26.13
CA ARG A 23 6.32 11.95 26.88
C ARG A 23 7.00 10.94 25.97
N TRP A 24 8.32 11.01 25.88
CA TRP A 24 9.10 10.10 25.08
C TRP A 24 9.51 8.88 25.90
N THR A 25 9.18 7.70 25.38
CA THR A 25 9.53 6.41 25.98
C THR A 25 10.29 5.55 24.98
N LYS A 26 11.14 4.65 25.46
CA LYS A 26 11.77 3.62 24.63
C LYS A 26 10.96 2.34 24.69
N THR A 27 10.58 1.80 23.54
CA THR A 27 10.00 0.46 23.46
C THR A 27 11.03 -0.60 23.85
N GLU A 28 10.57 -1.82 24.14
CA GLU A 28 11.46 -2.98 24.34
C GLU A 28 12.38 -3.21 23.13
N ALA A 29 11.90 -2.95 21.92
CA ALA A 29 12.68 -2.97 20.68
C ALA A 29 13.62 -1.75 20.49
N GLY A 30 13.80 -0.90 21.52
CA GLY A 30 14.70 0.26 21.50
C GLY A 30 14.22 1.45 20.67
N LYS A 31 12.99 1.43 20.14
CA LYS A 31 12.43 2.52 19.33
C LYS A 31 11.80 3.58 20.23
N TRP A 32 11.94 4.85 19.86
CA TRP A 32 11.21 5.93 20.52
C TRP A 32 9.71 5.85 20.22
N LEU A 33 8.90 5.99 21.26
CA LEU A 33 7.45 6.08 21.23
C LEU A 33 7.02 7.33 21.97
N ALA A 34 6.18 8.14 21.35
CA ALA A 34 5.52 9.25 22.00
C ALA A 34 4.24 8.73 22.66
N VAL A 35 4.09 8.97 23.96
CA VAL A 35 2.86 8.73 24.72
C VAL A 35 2.31 10.04 25.25
N ASP A 36 1.02 10.09 25.50
CA ASP A 36 0.39 11.27 26.07
C ASP A 36 0.90 11.52 27.50
N LEU A 37 0.87 12.79 27.92
CA LEU A 37 1.44 13.21 29.21
C LEU A 37 0.66 12.69 30.42
N GLN A 38 -0.64 12.45 30.23
CA GLN A 38 -1.53 12.00 31.28
C GLN A 38 -1.76 10.49 31.17
N PRO A 39 -1.75 9.75 32.30
CA PRO A 39 -2.22 8.38 32.33
C PRO A 39 -3.66 8.28 31.86
N ASP A 40 -3.95 7.27 31.05
CA ASP A 40 -5.29 7.03 30.50
C ASP A 40 -5.67 5.56 30.75
N PRO A 41 -6.77 5.29 31.49
CA PRO A 41 -7.25 3.93 31.74
C PRO A 41 -7.66 3.17 30.47
N GLY A 42 -8.00 3.88 29.38
CA GLY A 42 -8.27 3.33 28.06
C GLY A 42 -7.02 3.22 27.17
N GLY A 43 -5.85 3.60 27.68
CA GLY A 43 -4.59 3.42 26.99
C GLY A 43 -4.23 1.95 26.79
N ASN A 44 -3.34 1.67 25.84
CA ASN A 44 -2.85 0.31 25.59
C ASN A 44 -1.32 0.19 25.76
N THR A 45 -0.69 1.24 26.26
CA THR A 45 0.77 1.32 26.43
C THR A 45 1.11 1.42 27.91
N ALA A 46 1.72 0.37 28.46
CA ALA A 46 2.24 0.38 29.82
C ALA A 46 3.61 1.08 29.83
N VAL A 47 3.77 2.07 30.71
CA VAL A 47 5.00 2.84 30.85
C VAL A 47 5.57 2.67 32.26
N ARG A 48 6.86 2.33 32.34
CA ARG A 48 7.63 2.24 33.58
C ARG A 48 8.93 3.02 33.49
N LYS A 49 9.50 3.38 34.63
CA LYS A 49 10.85 3.92 34.73
C LYS A 49 11.81 2.77 35.03
N ASP A 50 12.89 2.63 34.27
CA ASP A 50 13.92 1.64 34.55
C ASP A 50 14.91 2.12 35.64
N LEU A 51 15.82 1.24 36.05
CA LEU A 51 16.83 1.54 37.08
C LEU A 51 17.79 2.67 36.68
N HIS A 52 17.97 2.91 35.38
CA HIS A 52 18.79 4.00 34.85
C HIS A 52 17.99 5.30 34.69
N GLY A 53 16.73 5.32 35.10
CA GLY A 53 15.86 6.46 35.03
C GLY A 53 15.22 6.70 33.66
N VAL A 54 15.40 5.80 32.69
CA VAL A 54 14.82 5.91 31.35
C VAL A 54 13.40 5.35 31.35
N LEU A 55 12.49 6.06 30.68
CA LEU A 55 11.13 5.56 30.50
C LEU A 55 11.07 4.46 29.45
N ARG A 56 10.60 3.29 29.86
CA ARG A 56 10.32 2.14 29.02
C ARG A 56 8.83 1.99 28.80
N SER A 57 8.43 1.67 27.57
CA SER A 57 7.05 1.42 27.21
C SER A 57 6.88 0.06 26.54
N ARG A 58 5.82 -0.66 26.88
CA ARG A 58 5.42 -1.90 26.21
C ARG A 58 3.92 -1.91 25.93
N ARG A 59 3.49 -2.72 24.97
CA ARG A 59 2.07 -2.88 24.65
C ARG A 59 1.44 -3.83 25.68
N VAL A 60 0.30 -3.44 26.26
CA VAL A 60 -0.47 -4.32 27.13
C VAL A 60 -1.18 -5.37 26.26
N THR A 61 -1.02 -6.64 26.61
CA THR A 61 -1.69 -7.78 25.96
C THR A 61 -2.44 -8.59 27.02
N LYS A 62 -3.33 -9.49 26.58
CA LYS A 62 -4.05 -10.38 27.50
C LYS A 62 -3.08 -11.24 28.33
N ASP A 63 -1.99 -11.69 27.71
CA ASP A 63 -0.98 -12.55 28.32
C ASP A 63 0.01 -11.81 29.24
N GLN A 64 0.08 -10.48 29.13
CA GLN A 64 0.96 -9.65 29.96
C GLN A 64 0.24 -8.39 30.44
N PRO A 65 -0.57 -8.51 31.51
CA PRO A 65 -1.30 -7.39 32.08
C PRO A 65 -0.35 -6.31 32.64
N ILE A 66 -0.92 -5.17 33.01
CA ILE A 66 -0.19 -4.07 33.61
C ILE A 66 0.37 -4.46 34.98
N ALA A 67 1.64 -4.17 35.22
CA ALA A 67 2.26 -4.38 36.52
C ALA A 67 1.89 -3.23 37.50
N PRO A 68 1.93 -3.43 38.83
CA PRO A 68 1.56 -2.40 39.81
C PRO A 68 2.39 -1.10 39.72
N HIS A 69 3.62 -1.19 39.22
CA HIS A 69 4.54 -0.07 39.06
C HIS A 69 4.50 0.55 37.65
N GLU A 70 3.67 0.01 36.76
CA GLU A 70 3.47 0.54 35.42
C GLU A 70 2.25 1.46 35.38
N LYS A 71 2.30 2.46 34.52
CA LYS A 71 1.16 3.34 34.26
C LYS A 71 0.65 3.14 32.85
N LEU A 72 -0.66 3.02 32.72
CA LEU A 72 -1.33 2.92 31.44
C LEU A 72 -1.40 4.31 30.80
N MET A 73 -0.91 4.40 29.58
CA MET A 73 -0.82 5.63 28.81
C MET A 73 -1.36 5.38 27.40
N MET A 74 -1.90 6.43 26.78
CA MET A 74 -2.31 6.41 25.38
C MET A 74 -1.10 6.68 24.48
N PRO A 75 -0.82 5.88 23.44
CA PRO A 75 0.20 6.21 22.47
C PRO A 75 -0.26 7.44 21.68
N HIS A 76 0.57 8.46 21.61
CA HIS A 76 0.20 9.73 20.99
C HIS A 76 -0.16 9.57 19.51
N THR A 77 0.32 8.52 18.83
CA THR A 77 -0.11 8.19 17.46
C THR A 77 -1.62 7.96 17.32
N ALA A 78 -2.32 7.57 18.40
CA ALA A 78 -3.77 7.40 18.41
C ALA A 78 -4.52 8.74 18.58
N THR A 79 -3.90 9.72 19.25
CA THR A 79 -4.51 11.02 19.60
C THR A 79 -3.93 12.20 18.81
N CYS A 80 -2.94 11.95 17.96
CA CYS A 80 -2.24 12.97 17.18
C CYS A 80 -3.14 13.55 16.07
N PRO A 81 -3.46 14.85 16.10
CA PRO A 81 -4.20 15.53 15.03
C PRO A 81 -3.30 15.88 13.83
N GLY A 82 -2.00 15.59 13.91
CA GLY A 82 -1.01 15.99 12.91
C GLY A 82 -1.09 15.15 11.63
N PRO A 83 -0.45 15.63 10.55
CA PRO A 83 -0.40 14.89 9.30
C PRO A 83 0.30 13.54 9.52
N ARG A 84 -0.44 12.44 9.40
CA ARG A 84 0.16 11.11 9.36
C ARG A 84 1.11 11.07 8.17
N LYS A 85 2.28 10.40 8.29
CA LYS A 85 3.08 10.08 7.09
C LYS A 85 2.12 9.39 6.13
N ARG A 86 1.74 10.05 5.02
CA ARG A 86 1.09 9.36 3.92
C ARG A 86 2.01 8.18 3.62
N LYS A 87 1.46 6.96 3.55
CA LYS A 87 2.18 5.87 2.90
C LYS A 87 2.69 6.47 1.59
N LYS A 88 3.98 6.34 1.28
CA LYS A 88 4.45 6.64 -0.07
C LYS A 88 3.65 5.71 -0.96
N GLU A 89 2.54 6.19 -1.51
CA GLU A 89 1.92 5.57 -2.67
C GLU A 89 3.01 5.64 -3.71
N GLU A 90 3.54 4.47 -4.02
CA GLU A 90 4.46 4.34 -5.13
C GLU A 90 3.70 4.86 -6.35
N PRO A 91 4.23 5.86 -7.06
CA PRO A 91 3.53 6.42 -8.21
C PRO A 91 3.19 5.27 -9.16
N PRO A 92 1.99 5.30 -9.80
CA PRO A 92 1.61 4.23 -10.70
C PRO A 92 2.74 4.03 -11.73
N PRO A 93 3.06 2.77 -12.09
CA PRO A 93 4.09 2.50 -13.08
C PRO A 93 3.77 3.30 -14.35
N ARG A 94 4.83 3.81 -15.00
CA ARG A 94 4.68 4.60 -16.22
C ARG A 94 3.77 3.85 -17.20
N PRO A 95 2.82 4.53 -17.86
CA PRO A 95 1.96 3.89 -18.84
C PRO A 95 2.83 3.26 -19.92
N ARG A 96 2.45 2.05 -20.36
CA ARG A 96 3.18 1.31 -21.38
C ARG A 96 3.26 2.13 -22.67
N PRO A 97 4.36 2.01 -23.44
CA PRO A 97 4.38 2.53 -24.80
C PRO A 97 3.23 1.91 -25.58
N ARG A 98 2.67 2.68 -26.51
CA ARG A 98 1.56 2.20 -27.34
C ARG A 98 2.02 1.00 -28.18
N PRO A 99 1.18 -0.02 -28.34
CA PRO A 99 1.54 -1.21 -29.10
C PRO A 99 1.88 -0.85 -30.54
N ARG A 100 2.92 -1.48 -31.08
CA ARG A 100 3.29 -1.37 -32.50
C ARG A 100 2.34 -2.20 -33.37
N ALA A 101 2.35 -1.97 -34.68
CA ALA A 101 1.62 -2.79 -35.65
C ALA A 101 1.92 -4.29 -35.43
N GLY A 102 0.88 -5.12 -35.39
CA GLY A 102 0.98 -6.56 -35.11
C GLY A 102 1.00 -6.96 -33.62
N GLU A 103 1.42 -6.07 -32.70
CA GLU A 103 1.63 -6.45 -31.29
C GLU A 103 0.32 -6.85 -30.57
N LEU A 104 -0.83 -6.30 -30.99
CA LEU A 104 -2.14 -6.70 -30.42
C LEU A 104 -2.50 -8.15 -30.74
N TYR A 105 -2.17 -8.63 -31.94
CA TYR A 105 -2.40 -10.03 -32.35
C TYR A 105 -1.46 -10.97 -31.60
N GLU A 106 -0.19 -10.57 -31.45
CA GLU A 106 0.81 -11.31 -30.66
C GLU A 106 0.42 -11.44 -29.19
N ARG A 107 -0.11 -10.37 -28.57
CA ARG A 107 -0.59 -10.39 -27.18
C ARG A 107 -1.72 -11.39 -26.97
N LEU A 108 -2.58 -11.59 -27.96
CA LEU A 108 -3.64 -12.62 -27.93
C LEU A 108 -3.15 -13.99 -28.42
N GLY A 109 -1.96 -14.08 -29.01
CA GLY A 109 -1.42 -15.30 -29.61
C GLY A 109 -2.24 -15.79 -30.79
N VAL A 110 -2.80 -14.87 -31.59
CA VAL A 110 -3.59 -15.18 -32.79
C VAL A 110 -2.95 -14.58 -34.03
N ASP A 111 -3.28 -15.14 -35.20
CA ASP A 111 -2.83 -14.60 -36.49
C ASP A 111 -3.58 -13.30 -36.87
N GLN A 112 -2.99 -12.48 -37.72
CA GLN A 112 -3.65 -11.28 -38.26
C GLN A 112 -4.89 -11.62 -39.10
N ALA A 113 -4.94 -12.81 -39.71
CA ALA A 113 -6.07 -13.36 -40.42
C ALA A 113 -7.14 -13.99 -39.51
N ALA A 114 -6.94 -13.99 -38.18
CA ALA A 114 -7.88 -14.62 -37.25
C ALA A 114 -9.27 -13.99 -37.29
N THR A 115 -10.30 -14.84 -37.16
CA THR A 115 -11.68 -14.39 -37.13
C THR A 115 -12.04 -13.77 -35.77
N GLN A 116 -13.17 -13.06 -35.70
CA GLN A 116 -13.65 -12.51 -34.43
C GLN A 116 -13.95 -13.61 -33.40
N GLN A 117 -14.34 -14.81 -33.85
CA GLN A 117 -14.58 -15.94 -32.96
C GLN A 117 -13.26 -16.45 -32.34
N ASP A 118 -12.18 -16.48 -33.13
CA ASP A 118 -10.86 -16.89 -32.65
C ASP A 118 -10.31 -15.91 -31.62
N ILE A 119 -10.41 -14.60 -31.91
CA ILE A 119 -10.04 -13.51 -30.99
C ILE A 119 -10.76 -13.63 -29.65
N LYS A 120 -12.09 -13.83 -29.68
CA LYS A 120 -12.91 -14.00 -28.47
C LYS A 120 -12.59 -15.27 -27.70
N THR A 121 -12.18 -16.33 -28.39
CA THR A 121 -11.85 -17.62 -27.76
C THR A 121 -10.46 -17.56 -27.12
N ALA A 122 -9.48 -16.99 -27.82
CA ALA A 122 -8.14 -16.72 -27.28
C ALA A 122 -8.19 -15.81 -26.04
N TYR A 123 -8.96 -14.71 -26.10
CA TYR A 123 -9.16 -13.82 -24.96
C TYR A 123 -9.72 -14.56 -23.75
N ARG A 124 -10.77 -15.38 -23.94
CA ARG A 124 -11.39 -16.15 -22.84
C ARG A 124 -10.42 -17.16 -22.22
N ARG A 125 -9.54 -17.76 -23.01
CA ARG A 125 -8.48 -18.67 -22.52
C ARG A 125 -7.48 -17.90 -21.65
N LEU A 126 -6.88 -16.84 -22.19
CA LEU A 126 -5.87 -16.02 -21.52
C LEU A 126 -6.43 -15.32 -20.28
N ALA A 127 -7.68 -14.87 -20.31
CA ALA A 127 -8.33 -14.23 -19.17
C ALA A 127 -8.49 -15.18 -17.98
N ARG A 128 -8.71 -16.47 -18.22
CA ARG A 128 -8.80 -17.50 -17.17
C ARG A 128 -7.42 -17.91 -16.64
N GLU A 129 -6.39 -17.88 -17.48
CA GLU A 129 -5.02 -18.20 -17.11
C GLU A 129 -4.37 -17.08 -16.30
N LEU A 130 -4.60 -15.82 -16.69
CA LEU A 130 -3.99 -14.62 -16.09
C LEU A 130 -4.89 -13.96 -15.02
N HIS A 131 -5.99 -14.61 -14.64
CA HIS A 131 -6.94 -14.05 -13.69
C HIS A 131 -6.28 -13.78 -12.33
N PRO A 132 -6.53 -12.62 -11.67
CA PRO A 132 -5.91 -12.27 -10.40
C PRO A 132 -6.31 -13.22 -9.25
N ASP A 133 -7.48 -13.85 -9.34
CA ASP A 133 -7.93 -14.87 -8.36
C ASP A 133 -7.05 -16.12 -8.36
N LYS A 134 -6.58 -16.54 -9.55
CA LYS A 134 -5.68 -17.70 -9.69
C LYS A 134 -4.21 -17.33 -9.48
N ASN A 135 -3.85 -16.07 -9.69
CA ASN A 135 -2.48 -15.56 -9.57
C ASN A 135 -2.40 -14.41 -8.56
N PRO A 136 -2.71 -14.65 -7.28
CA PRO A 136 -2.68 -13.60 -6.26
C PRO A 136 -1.25 -13.10 -6.07
N GLY A 137 -1.02 -11.80 -6.29
CA GLY A 137 0.28 -11.15 -6.09
C GLY A 137 1.27 -11.27 -7.26
N ASP A 138 0.90 -11.94 -8.36
CA ASP A 138 1.75 -11.97 -9.56
C ASP A 138 1.55 -10.70 -10.40
N SER A 139 2.51 -9.79 -10.27
CA SER A 139 2.52 -8.55 -11.05
C SER A 139 2.68 -8.80 -12.54
N ALA A 140 3.41 -9.84 -12.96
CA ALA A 140 3.60 -10.17 -14.37
C ALA A 140 2.31 -10.71 -15.02
N ALA A 141 1.55 -11.53 -14.29
CA ALA A 141 0.24 -12.00 -14.77
C ALA A 141 -0.75 -10.84 -14.93
N ALA A 142 -0.81 -9.94 -13.93
CA ALA A 142 -1.64 -8.74 -14.00
C ALA A 142 -1.25 -7.82 -15.17
N GLU A 143 0.04 -7.72 -15.47
CA GLU A 143 0.56 -6.95 -16.59
C GLU A 143 0.21 -7.55 -17.96
N ARG A 144 0.34 -8.87 -18.11
CA ARG A 144 -0.09 -9.57 -19.32
C ARG A 144 -1.60 -9.47 -19.52
N PHE A 145 -2.37 -9.61 -18.45
CA PHE A 145 -3.83 -9.49 -18.49
C PHE A 145 -4.27 -8.13 -19.04
N LYS A 146 -3.67 -7.03 -18.55
CA LYS A 146 -3.93 -5.69 -19.08
C LYS A 146 -3.64 -5.59 -20.59
N GLY A 147 -2.53 -6.16 -21.05
CA GLY A 147 -2.17 -6.15 -22.47
C GLY A 147 -3.14 -6.96 -23.34
N VAL A 148 -3.63 -8.09 -22.83
CA VAL A 148 -4.62 -8.96 -23.47
C VAL A 148 -6.00 -8.28 -23.56
N THR A 149 -6.43 -7.60 -22.50
CA THR A 149 -7.67 -6.82 -22.50
C THR A 149 -7.60 -5.66 -23.49
N GLU A 150 -6.50 -4.90 -23.51
CA GLU A 150 -6.30 -3.81 -24.47
C GLU A 150 -6.36 -4.31 -25.92
N ALA A 151 -5.73 -5.46 -26.20
CA ALA A 151 -5.79 -6.08 -27.52
C ALA A 151 -7.22 -6.50 -27.91
N TYR A 152 -7.94 -7.13 -26.99
CA TYR A 152 -9.32 -7.53 -27.23
C TYR A 152 -10.24 -6.31 -27.45
N ASP A 153 -10.08 -5.22 -26.70
CA ASP A 153 -10.91 -4.01 -26.84
C ASP A 153 -10.80 -3.34 -28.22
N VAL A 154 -9.63 -3.48 -28.87
CA VAL A 154 -9.38 -2.95 -30.22
C VAL A 154 -9.79 -3.96 -31.28
N LEU A 155 -9.41 -5.23 -31.13
CA LEU A 155 -9.60 -6.25 -32.17
C LEU A 155 -11.04 -6.81 -32.22
N SER A 156 -11.77 -6.78 -31.10
CA SER A 156 -13.15 -7.29 -31.01
C SER A 156 -14.16 -6.48 -31.81
N ASN A 157 -13.89 -5.19 -32.05
CA ASN A 157 -14.73 -4.31 -32.86
C ASN A 157 -14.14 -4.21 -34.27
N SER A 158 -14.95 -4.53 -35.28
CA SER A 158 -14.55 -4.50 -36.69
C SER A 158 -14.03 -3.13 -37.15
N GLU A 159 -14.66 -2.04 -36.73
CA GLU A 159 -14.23 -0.68 -37.09
C GLU A 159 -12.89 -0.34 -36.43
N ARG A 160 -12.73 -0.66 -35.13
CA ARG A 160 -11.48 -0.39 -34.40
C ARG A 160 -10.32 -1.23 -34.92
N ARG A 161 -10.59 -2.49 -35.30
CA ARG A 161 -9.64 -3.37 -35.97
C ARG A 161 -9.21 -2.80 -37.32
N HIS A 162 -10.17 -2.39 -38.15
CA HIS A 162 -9.85 -1.80 -39.46
C HIS A 162 -8.97 -0.55 -39.32
N MET A 163 -9.29 0.34 -38.39
CA MET A 163 -8.46 1.52 -38.10
C MET A 163 -7.07 1.16 -37.58
N TYR A 164 -6.97 0.11 -36.77
CA TYR A 164 -5.70 -0.42 -36.28
C TYR A 164 -4.85 -0.97 -37.42
N ASP A 165 -5.44 -1.75 -38.32
CA ASP A 165 -4.76 -2.36 -39.47
C ASP A 165 -4.25 -1.29 -40.45
N LEU A 166 -5.04 -0.23 -40.68
CA LEU A 166 -4.65 0.88 -41.55
C LEU A 166 -3.57 1.79 -40.96
N SER A 167 -3.66 2.11 -39.67
CA SER A 167 -2.77 3.10 -39.03
C SER A 167 -1.59 2.48 -38.28
N GLY A 168 -1.59 1.15 -38.12
CA GLY A 168 -0.65 0.41 -37.27
C GLY A 168 -0.77 0.79 -35.79
N ARG A 169 -1.83 1.51 -35.38
CA ARG A 169 -1.97 2.10 -34.05
C ARG A 169 -3.41 1.99 -33.53
N PRO A 170 -3.61 1.64 -32.25
CA PRO A 170 -4.96 1.53 -31.72
C PRO A 170 -5.63 2.91 -31.66
N PRO A 171 -6.93 3.01 -32.02
CA PRO A 171 -7.69 4.26 -31.91
C PRO A 171 -7.77 4.69 -30.44
N ARG A 172 -7.64 6.00 -30.20
CA ARG A 172 -7.80 6.54 -28.83
C ARG A 172 -9.20 6.17 -28.32
N ALA A 173 -9.27 5.51 -27.16
CA ALA A 173 -10.53 5.45 -26.42
C ALA A 173 -10.97 6.90 -26.15
N ARG A 174 -12.15 7.27 -26.65
CA ARG A 174 -12.79 8.54 -26.37
C ARG A 174 -13.46 8.48 -25.00
#